data_AF-A0A925J9Z3-F1
#
_entry.id   AF-A0A925J9Z3-F1
#
_cell.length_a   1.000
_cell.length_b   1.000
_cell.length_c   1.000
_cell.angle_alpha   90.00
_cell.angle_beta   90.00
_cell.angle_gamma   90.00
#
_symmetry.space_group_name_H-M   'P 1'
#
loop_
_entity.id
_entity.type
_entity.pdbx_description
1 polymer ?
#
loop_
_entity_poly.entity_id
_entity_poly.type
_entity_poly.pdbx_seq_one_letter_code
_entity_poly.pdbx_strand_id
1 'polypeptide(L)'
;MIGRKIHIRLLLVGAVAALFAASFLTESNAQKRRDDFLHATPQHKKINCNSCHKIPTGNWVAARGYPDVADYPGHSSCISCHRAEFFSGNRPAICAGCHTNPGPRGAARFRFPVATKSQDFETKFPHNVHQDLIASNPRRGRVAVAHFVNASYADGVSRTDFASGDTISPMRRQVYSADDPKVEFNNCSICHQTPDVIPKFATRALPSMQPLTSAAANTVTPVAGFFKNSPNSHASCFSCHFQNAKPLSTDCAGCHSPAAPYKESSTVQRYSLKFNHLDKDHVNKDCTTCHVRITQNADIKFMKDADVPILTCSTSSCHGSDITGEIAKRNASIAEKQAAFQCVFCHTPEIGRFPIPPSHR
;
A
#
# COMPACT_ATOMS: atom_id res chain seq x y z
N MET A 1 9.79 71.23 -2.87
CA MET A 1 9.61 70.27 -3.99
C MET A 1 10.56 69.05 -3.96
N ILE A 2 11.35 68.83 -2.90
CA ILE A 2 12.36 67.74 -2.88
C ILE A 2 11.80 66.43 -2.29
N GLY A 3 10.90 66.48 -1.30
CA GLY A 3 10.33 65.28 -0.66
C GLY A 3 9.47 64.40 -1.57
N ARG A 4 8.77 64.98 -2.56
CA ARG A 4 7.87 64.24 -3.45
C ARG A 4 8.62 63.32 -4.43
N LYS A 5 9.89 63.63 -4.75
CA LYS A 5 10.73 62.79 -5.63
C LYS A 5 11.27 61.54 -4.93
N ILE A 6 11.42 61.57 -3.61
CA ILE A 6 11.95 60.43 -2.83
C ILE A 6 10.87 59.36 -2.63
N HIS A 7 9.62 59.76 -2.37
CA HIS A 7 8.51 58.80 -2.23
C HIS A 7 8.18 58.06 -3.54
N ILE A 8 8.29 58.73 -4.70
CA ILE A 8 8.07 58.08 -6.00
C ILE A 8 9.17 57.04 -6.29
N ARG A 9 10.43 57.30 -5.92
CA ARG A 9 11.53 56.35 -6.11
C ARG A 9 11.40 55.12 -5.21
N LEU A 10 11.00 55.30 -3.95
CA LEU A 10 10.77 54.17 -3.03
C LEU A 10 9.58 53.29 -3.46
N LEU A 11 8.50 53.89 -3.95
CA LEU A 11 7.35 53.15 -4.50
C LEU A 11 7.73 52.35 -5.76
N LEU A 12 8.54 52.92 -6.65
CA LEU A 12 9.03 52.22 -7.85
C LEU A 12 9.94 51.04 -7.51
N VAL A 13 10.87 51.21 -6.56
CA VAL A 13 11.76 50.11 -6.14
C VAL A 13 10.97 49.00 -5.44
N GLY A 14 9.99 49.35 -4.59
CA GLY A 14 9.10 48.38 -3.96
C GLY A 14 8.25 47.59 -4.96
N ALA A 15 7.70 48.26 -5.96
CA ALA A 15 6.90 47.61 -7.01
C ALA A 15 7.74 46.67 -7.90
N VAL A 16 8.97 47.07 -8.26
CA VAL A 16 9.88 46.21 -9.04
C VAL A 16 10.33 45.00 -8.22
N ALA A 17 10.62 45.17 -6.93
CA ALA A 17 10.97 44.05 -6.04
C ALA A 17 9.80 43.07 -5.86
N ALA A 18 8.56 43.56 -5.73
CA ALA A 18 7.38 42.72 -5.64
C ALA A 18 7.09 41.94 -6.94
N LEU A 19 7.30 42.56 -8.11
CA LEU A 19 7.18 41.88 -9.41
C LEU A 19 8.28 40.82 -9.61
N PHE A 20 9.50 41.08 -9.14
CA PHE A 20 10.58 40.09 -9.14
C PHE A 20 10.27 38.91 -8.21
N ALA A 21 9.78 39.17 -6.99
CA ALA A 21 9.42 38.11 -6.04
C ALA A 21 8.23 37.26 -6.51
N ALA A 22 7.22 37.87 -7.15
CA ALA A 22 6.09 37.15 -7.73
C ALA A 22 6.51 36.19 -8.87
N SER A 23 7.58 36.52 -9.59
CA SER A 23 8.13 35.66 -10.67
C SER A 23 8.86 34.42 -10.13
N PHE A 24 9.27 34.41 -8.85
CA PHE A 24 9.82 33.21 -8.19
C PHE A 24 8.75 32.30 -7.59
N LEU A 25 7.52 32.79 -7.44
CA LEU A 25 6.39 32.00 -6.90
C LEU A 25 5.54 31.34 -7.99
N THR A 26 5.75 31.67 -9.26
CA THR A 26 5.24 30.85 -10.36
C THR A 26 6.08 29.59 -10.45
N GLU A 27 5.47 28.42 -10.25
CA GLU A 27 6.10 27.12 -10.53
C GLU A 27 6.86 27.21 -11.85
N SER A 28 8.15 26.91 -11.83
CA SER A 28 8.97 26.98 -13.04
C SER A 28 8.30 26.13 -14.13
N ASN A 29 8.25 26.62 -15.37
CA ASN A 29 7.75 25.85 -16.52
C ASN A 29 8.40 24.45 -16.64
N ALA A 30 9.55 24.21 -16.00
CA ALA A 30 10.19 22.92 -15.87
C ALA A 30 9.46 21.95 -14.91
N GLN A 31 8.95 22.42 -13.77
CA GLN A 31 8.16 21.60 -12.84
C GLN A 31 6.82 21.19 -13.48
N LYS A 32 6.12 22.12 -14.13
CA LYS A 32 4.86 21.83 -14.82
C LYS A 32 5.01 20.73 -15.88
N ARG A 33 6.11 20.74 -16.63
CA ARG A 33 6.38 19.76 -17.71
C ARG A 33 6.88 18.41 -17.24
N ARG A 34 7.56 18.34 -16.08
CA ARG A 34 7.90 17.06 -15.44
C ARG A 34 6.64 16.23 -15.18
N ASP A 35 5.53 16.89 -14.89
CA ASP A 35 4.29 16.23 -14.55
C ASP A 35 3.42 15.90 -15.79
N ASP A 36 3.87 16.21 -17.01
CA ASP A 36 3.13 15.94 -18.26
C ASP A 36 3.34 14.51 -18.81
N PHE A 37 4.42 13.82 -18.43
CA PHE A 37 4.59 12.41 -18.81
C PHE A 37 3.60 11.53 -18.05
N LEU A 38 2.85 10.71 -18.79
CA LEU A 38 1.88 9.77 -18.25
C LEU A 38 2.00 8.42 -18.96
N HIS A 39 2.04 7.33 -18.21
CA HIS A 39 1.99 5.97 -18.77
C HIS A 39 0.63 5.63 -19.38
N ALA A 40 -0.42 6.36 -18.97
CA ALA A 40 -1.78 6.14 -19.41
C ALA A 40 -2.11 6.72 -20.80
N THR A 41 -1.18 7.45 -21.45
CA THR A 41 -1.42 7.94 -22.82
C THR A 41 -1.64 6.76 -23.78
N PRO A 42 -2.50 6.88 -24.81
CA PRO A 42 -2.80 5.77 -25.71
C PRO A 42 -1.57 5.16 -26.39
N GLN A 43 -0.54 5.98 -26.65
CA GLN A 43 0.72 5.55 -27.25
C GLN A 43 1.58 4.78 -26.25
N HIS A 44 1.77 5.29 -25.03
CA HIS A 44 2.61 4.62 -24.02
C HIS A 44 1.96 3.35 -23.48
N LYS A 45 0.64 3.33 -23.32
CA LYS A 45 -0.12 2.19 -22.80
C LYS A 45 0.04 0.91 -23.65
N LYS A 46 0.38 1.04 -24.93
CA LYS A 46 0.54 -0.08 -25.88
C LYS A 46 1.98 -0.62 -25.94
N ILE A 47 2.92 0.04 -25.28
CA ILE A 47 4.34 -0.30 -25.35
C ILE A 47 4.71 -1.12 -24.10
N ASN A 48 5.51 -2.17 -24.28
CA ASN A 48 6.01 -2.96 -23.16
C ASN A 48 6.91 -2.10 -22.26
N CYS A 49 6.71 -2.16 -20.95
CA CYS A 49 7.48 -1.35 -19.98
C CYS A 49 8.99 -1.55 -20.13
N ASN A 50 9.43 -2.78 -20.46
CA ASN A 50 10.84 -3.13 -20.64
C ASN A 50 11.52 -2.50 -21.86
N SER A 51 10.75 -1.96 -22.83
CA SER A 51 11.30 -1.19 -23.95
C SER A 51 11.87 0.15 -23.49
N CYS A 52 11.31 0.70 -22.41
CA CYS A 52 11.79 1.94 -21.80
C CYS A 52 12.67 1.65 -20.57
N HIS A 53 12.19 0.81 -19.67
CA HIS A 53 12.81 0.49 -18.40
C HIS A 53 13.55 -0.85 -18.47
N LYS A 54 14.88 -0.81 -18.61
CA LYS A 54 15.69 -2.02 -18.50
C LYS A 54 15.75 -2.47 -17.04
N ILE A 55 15.35 -3.71 -16.79
CA ILE A 55 15.42 -4.37 -15.48
C ILE A 55 16.45 -5.51 -15.57
N PRO A 56 17.36 -5.65 -14.59
CA PRO A 56 17.58 -4.71 -13.49
C PRO A 56 18.15 -3.36 -13.95
N THR A 57 17.79 -2.26 -13.28
CA THR A 57 18.51 -0.99 -13.47
C THR A 57 19.90 -1.10 -12.86
N GLY A 58 20.93 -0.46 -13.43
CA GLY A 58 22.31 -0.66 -12.97
C GLY A 58 22.57 -0.41 -11.47
N ASN A 59 21.73 0.39 -10.80
CA ASN A 59 21.82 0.74 -9.39
C ASN A 59 20.86 -0.04 -8.46
N TRP A 60 20.17 -1.07 -8.96
CA TRP A 60 19.11 -1.76 -8.21
C TRP A 60 19.55 -2.33 -6.86
N VAL A 61 20.77 -2.90 -6.78
CA VAL A 61 21.32 -3.48 -5.55
C VAL A 61 21.46 -2.40 -4.48
N ALA A 62 22.04 -1.26 -4.83
CA ALA A 62 22.25 -0.15 -3.91
C ALA A 62 20.94 0.55 -3.52
N ALA A 63 19.97 0.61 -4.43
CA ALA A 63 18.72 1.32 -4.18
C ALA A 63 17.73 0.51 -3.34
N ARG A 64 17.61 -0.81 -3.60
CA ARG A 64 16.49 -1.63 -3.11
C ARG A 64 16.84 -3.10 -2.82
N GLY A 65 17.95 -3.63 -3.35
CA GLY A 65 18.36 -5.02 -3.11
C GLY A 65 17.55 -6.07 -3.89
N TYR A 66 16.74 -5.65 -4.86
CA TYR A 66 16.03 -6.55 -5.79
C TYR A 66 15.92 -5.91 -7.19
N PRO A 67 15.83 -6.72 -8.27
CA PRO A 67 15.93 -6.24 -9.65
C PRO A 67 14.63 -5.54 -10.07
N ASP A 68 14.61 -4.22 -9.85
CA ASP A 68 13.47 -3.34 -10.06
C ASP A 68 13.87 -2.14 -10.92
N VAL A 69 12.87 -1.33 -11.29
CA VAL A 69 13.06 0.02 -11.77
C VAL A 69 13.48 0.90 -10.60
N ALA A 70 14.79 1.16 -10.48
CA ALA A 70 15.35 2.04 -9.46
C ALA A 70 15.99 3.32 -10.03
N ASP A 71 15.84 3.57 -11.33
CA ASP A 71 16.31 4.79 -11.98
C ASP A 71 15.45 5.12 -13.22
N TYR A 72 15.61 6.35 -13.73
CA TYR A 72 15.06 6.78 -15.01
C TYR A 72 15.54 5.90 -16.18
N PRO A 73 14.73 5.74 -17.23
CA PRO A 73 15.19 5.10 -18.46
C PRO A 73 16.33 5.91 -19.10
N GLY A 74 17.22 5.23 -19.82
CA GLY A 74 18.28 5.90 -20.58
C GLY A 74 17.73 6.68 -21.77
N HIS A 75 18.46 7.67 -22.28
CA HIS A 75 18.01 8.48 -23.42
C HIS A 75 17.60 7.64 -24.64
N SER A 76 18.31 6.55 -24.90
CA SER A 76 18.01 5.64 -26.03
C SER A 76 16.58 5.12 -26.01
N SER A 77 15.98 4.96 -24.82
CA SER A 77 14.61 4.47 -24.65
C SER A 77 13.56 5.39 -25.25
N CYS A 78 13.82 6.70 -25.26
CA CYS A 78 12.86 7.70 -25.73
C CYS A 78 13.21 8.20 -27.14
N ILE A 79 14.50 8.19 -27.52
CA ILE A 79 14.97 8.72 -28.81
C ILE A 79 14.35 8.00 -30.01
N SER A 80 13.98 6.72 -29.90
CA SER A 80 13.36 5.97 -31.01
C SER A 80 12.01 6.55 -31.45
N CYS A 81 11.26 7.17 -30.52
CA CYS A 81 9.94 7.75 -30.80
C CYS A 81 9.94 9.28 -30.75
N HIS A 82 10.76 9.87 -29.86
CA HIS A 82 10.81 11.31 -29.60
C HIS A 82 12.04 12.00 -30.19
N ARG A 83 12.63 11.44 -31.26
CA ARG A 83 13.89 11.95 -31.86
C ARG A 83 13.84 13.46 -32.13
N ALA A 84 12.75 13.93 -32.75
CA ALA A 84 12.60 15.34 -33.09
C ALA A 84 12.60 16.23 -31.83
N GLU A 85 11.92 15.80 -30.77
CA GLU A 85 11.87 16.54 -29.51
C GLU A 85 13.25 16.58 -28.85
N PHE A 86 14.01 15.48 -28.84
CA PHE A 86 15.35 15.40 -28.24
C PHE A 86 16.37 16.37 -28.85
N PHE A 87 16.22 16.70 -30.13
CA PHE A 87 17.14 17.57 -30.86
C PHE A 87 16.53 18.94 -31.19
N SER A 88 15.39 19.28 -30.56
CA SER A 88 14.71 20.56 -30.77
C SER A 88 15.21 21.64 -29.81
N GLY A 89 15.89 22.65 -30.37
CA GLY A 89 16.36 23.83 -29.64
C GLY A 89 17.49 23.57 -28.63
N ASN A 90 17.91 24.63 -27.93
CA ASN A 90 19.04 24.58 -27.00
C ASN A 90 18.72 23.93 -25.65
N ARG A 91 17.43 23.80 -25.31
CA ARG A 91 16.92 23.18 -24.07
C ARG A 91 15.64 22.41 -24.37
N PRO A 92 15.76 21.18 -24.90
CA PRO A 92 14.61 20.43 -25.32
C PRO A 92 13.65 20.16 -24.15
N ALA A 93 12.34 20.32 -24.39
CA ALA A 93 11.34 20.17 -23.34
C ALA A 93 11.35 18.78 -22.70
N ILE A 94 11.63 17.74 -23.49
CA ILE A 94 11.74 16.35 -23.02
C ILE A 94 12.87 16.17 -21.98
N CYS A 95 13.95 16.95 -22.07
CA CYS A 95 15.04 16.90 -21.10
C CYS A 95 14.62 17.45 -19.73
N ALA A 96 13.71 18.43 -19.70
CA ALA A 96 13.17 19.00 -18.46
C ALA A 96 12.29 18.01 -17.68
N GLY A 97 11.84 16.91 -18.31
CA GLY A 97 11.13 15.84 -17.60
C GLY A 97 12.00 15.05 -16.64
N CYS A 98 13.32 15.01 -16.86
CA CYS A 98 14.26 14.24 -16.04
C CYS A 98 15.31 15.10 -15.33
N HIS A 99 15.68 16.26 -15.90
CA HIS A 99 16.77 17.10 -15.40
C HIS A 99 16.27 18.38 -14.72
N THR A 100 16.93 18.76 -13.63
CA THR A 100 16.68 20.03 -12.92
C THR A 100 17.23 21.24 -13.70
N ASN A 101 18.24 21.04 -14.55
CA ASN A 101 18.84 22.09 -15.38
C ASN A 101 19.26 21.54 -16.77
N PRO A 102 18.33 21.22 -17.67
CA PRO A 102 18.63 20.55 -18.93
C PRO A 102 19.67 21.32 -19.76
N GLY A 103 20.76 20.63 -20.11
CA GLY A 103 21.86 21.17 -20.90
C GLY A 103 22.79 20.06 -21.43
N PRO A 104 23.63 20.36 -22.42
CA PRO A 104 24.40 19.37 -23.17
C PRO A 104 25.50 18.65 -22.37
N ARG A 105 25.83 19.11 -21.16
CA ARG A 105 26.97 18.62 -20.35
C ARG A 105 26.58 17.79 -19.12
N GLY A 106 25.43 17.12 -19.15
CA GLY A 106 25.03 16.21 -18.07
C GLY A 106 24.55 16.95 -16.84
N ALA A 107 23.29 17.38 -16.88
CA ALA A 107 22.67 18.08 -15.77
C ALA A 107 22.22 17.14 -14.66
N ALA A 108 22.16 17.64 -13.41
CA ALA A 108 21.56 16.92 -12.31
C ALA A 108 20.13 16.46 -12.67
N ARG A 109 19.79 15.23 -12.28
CA ARG A 109 18.44 14.68 -12.46
C ARG A 109 17.59 14.98 -11.24
N PHE A 110 16.28 15.01 -11.42
CA PHE A 110 15.36 14.93 -10.29
C PHE A 110 15.56 13.59 -9.54
N ARG A 111 15.13 13.54 -8.29
CA ARG A 111 15.15 12.28 -7.52
C ARG A 111 14.18 11.28 -8.15
N PHE A 112 14.64 10.04 -8.31
CA PHE A 112 13.81 8.90 -8.71
C PHE A 112 13.42 8.05 -7.49
N PRO A 113 12.19 7.50 -7.43
CA PRO A 113 11.05 7.83 -8.28
C PRO A 113 10.52 9.24 -8.00
N VAL A 114 9.81 9.83 -8.97
CA VAL A 114 9.10 11.09 -8.74
C VAL A 114 7.96 10.80 -7.77
N ALA A 115 8.05 11.34 -6.55
CA ALA A 115 7.11 11.02 -5.46
C ALA A 115 5.63 11.31 -5.78
N THR A 116 5.36 12.23 -6.71
CA THR A 116 4.01 12.57 -7.18
C THR A 116 3.50 11.67 -8.31
N LYS A 117 4.35 10.79 -8.87
CA LYS A 117 4.08 9.97 -10.05
C LYS A 117 4.33 8.48 -9.85
N SER A 118 4.71 8.04 -8.65
CA SER A 118 4.84 6.62 -8.30
C SER A 118 3.50 5.85 -8.32
N GLN A 119 2.48 6.39 -8.99
CA GLN A 119 1.06 6.13 -8.80
C GLN A 119 0.30 6.04 -10.14
N ASP A 120 1.02 5.96 -11.27
CA ASP A 120 0.46 5.80 -12.63
C ASP A 120 -0.03 4.36 -12.92
N PHE A 121 0.13 3.44 -11.97
CA PHE A 121 -0.20 2.04 -12.12
C PHE A 121 -1.05 1.54 -10.95
N GLU A 122 -2.02 0.69 -11.25
CA GLU A 122 -2.67 -0.21 -10.29
C GLU A 122 -1.87 -1.52 -10.23
N THR A 123 -1.83 -2.15 -9.06
CA THR A 123 -1.13 -3.42 -8.88
C THR A 123 -2.15 -4.55 -8.74
N LYS A 124 -2.14 -5.46 -9.70
CA LYS A 124 -2.93 -6.69 -9.74
C LYS A 124 -2.35 -7.73 -8.80
N PHE A 125 -3.15 -8.11 -7.81
CA PHE A 125 -2.90 -9.16 -6.85
C PHE A 125 -4.22 -9.87 -6.51
N PRO A 126 -4.68 -10.83 -7.34
CA PRO A 126 -5.90 -11.56 -7.06
C PRO A 126 -5.71 -12.46 -5.83
N HIS A 127 -6.27 -12.06 -4.68
CA HIS A 127 -6.12 -12.78 -3.42
C HIS A 127 -6.67 -14.21 -3.50
N ASN A 128 -7.78 -14.44 -4.20
CA ASN A 128 -8.34 -15.79 -4.37
C ASN A 128 -7.33 -16.76 -5.00
N VAL A 129 -6.64 -16.34 -6.07
CA VAL A 129 -5.64 -17.17 -6.75
C VAL A 129 -4.46 -17.48 -5.83
N HIS A 130 -3.99 -16.48 -5.09
CA HIS A 130 -2.87 -16.67 -4.15
C HIS A 130 -3.26 -17.56 -2.98
N GLN A 131 -4.47 -17.40 -2.43
CA GLN A 131 -4.96 -18.24 -1.34
C GLN A 131 -5.04 -19.71 -1.76
N ASP A 132 -5.62 -19.99 -2.93
CA ASP A 132 -5.75 -21.36 -3.45
C ASP A 132 -4.39 -21.98 -3.74
N LEU A 133 -3.46 -21.23 -4.33
CA LEU A 133 -2.10 -21.72 -4.61
C LEU A 133 -1.30 -21.98 -3.34
N ILE A 134 -1.38 -21.08 -2.34
CA ILE A 134 -0.69 -21.25 -1.06
C ILE A 134 -1.30 -22.44 -0.30
N ALA A 135 -2.64 -22.53 -0.26
CA ALA A 135 -3.37 -23.59 0.43
C ALA A 135 -3.22 -24.96 -0.26
N SER A 136 -3.01 -24.99 -1.58
CA SER A 136 -2.78 -26.22 -2.37
C SER A 136 -1.32 -26.67 -2.42
N ASN A 137 -0.41 -25.91 -1.81
CA ASN A 137 1.01 -26.28 -1.72
C ASN A 137 1.46 -26.97 -0.42
N PRO A 138 0.67 -27.83 0.26
CA PRO A 138 1.22 -28.77 1.20
C PRO A 138 1.71 -29.99 0.39
N ARG A 139 3.04 -30.16 0.30
CA ARG A 139 3.69 -31.46 0.08
C ARG A 139 3.59 -32.09 -1.33
N ARG A 140 4.17 -31.45 -2.35
CA ARG A 140 4.73 -32.22 -3.48
C ARG A 140 6.22 -32.46 -3.26
N GLY A 141 6.56 -33.59 -2.64
CA GLY A 141 7.92 -34.09 -2.66
C GLY A 141 8.36 -34.32 -4.11
N ARG A 142 9.45 -33.65 -4.52
CA ARG A 142 10.19 -33.83 -5.80
C ARG A 142 9.69 -33.09 -7.05
N VAL A 143 9.31 -31.81 -6.94
CA VAL A 143 9.48 -30.89 -8.08
C VAL A 143 10.05 -29.57 -7.55
N ALA A 144 11.11 -29.07 -8.19
CA ALA A 144 11.74 -27.79 -7.88
C ALA A 144 10.81 -26.61 -8.27
N VAL A 145 9.67 -26.50 -7.61
CA VAL A 145 8.81 -25.32 -7.65
C VAL A 145 9.03 -24.62 -6.33
N ALA A 146 9.73 -23.47 -6.41
CA ALA A 146 10.06 -22.54 -5.33
C ALA A 146 9.75 -23.09 -3.92
N HIS A 147 10.74 -23.74 -3.30
CA HIS A 147 10.71 -23.93 -1.86
C HIS A 147 10.35 -22.57 -1.25
N PHE A 148 9.25 -22.49 -0.52
CA PHE A 148 9.00 -21.37 0.37
C PHE A 148 10.16 -21.37 1.38
N VAL A 149 11.24 -20.68 1.03
CA VAL A 149 12.29 -20.36 1.98
C VAL A 149 11.59 -19.46 2.98
N ASN A 150 11.43 -20.00 4.17
CA ASN A 150 10.88 -19.30 5.30
C ASN A 150 11.81 -18.10 5.58
N ALA A 151 11.47 -16.91 5.06
CA ALA A 151 12.26 -15.70 5.27
C ALA A 151 12.14 -15.15 6.70
N SER A 152 11.43 -15.85 7.58
CA SER A 152 11.38 -15.55 9.00
C SER A 152 11.00 -16.79 9.80
N TYR A 153 11.94 -17.71 10.01
CA TYR A 153 11.94 -18.54 11.21
C TYR A 153 13.25 -18.28 11.96
N ALA A 154 13.17 -17.39 12.94
CA ALA A 154 13.98 -17.53 14.13
C ALA A 154 13.39 -18.72 14.89
N ASP A 155 14.11 -19.84 14.94
CA ASP A 155 14.41 -20.52 16.21
C ASP A 155 15.39 -21.66 15.98
N GLY A 156 16.39 -21.70 16.85
CA GLY A 156 17.50 -22.63 16.79
C GLY A 156 17.07 -24.06 17.11
N VAL A 157 17.25 -24.95 16.14
CA VAL A 157 17.41 -26.39 16.42
C VAL A 157 18.59 -26.90 15.60
N SER A 158 19.55 -27.44 16.33
CA SER A 158 20.81 -28.00 15.85
C SER A 158 20.59 -29.11 14.82
N ARG A 159 21.24 -29.00 13.65
CA ARG A 159 21.39 -30.10 12.68
C ARG A 159 22.60 -30.94 13.07
N THR A 160 22.35 -32.03 13.78
CA THR A 160 23.17 -33.24 13.67
C THR A 160 22.27 -34.35 13.16
N ASP A 161 22.84 -35.24 12.34
CA ASP A 161 22.26 -36.49 11.84
C ASP A 161 21.70 -36.44 10.41
N PHE A 162 22.63 -36.45 9.44
CA PHE A 162 22.39 -37.08 8.14
C PHE A 162 23.49 -38.13 7.93
N ALA A 163 23.15 -39.39 8.20
CA ALA A 163 23.89 -40.55 7.74
C ALA A 163 22.93 -41.64 7.29
N SER A 164 23.38 -42.41 6.30
CA SER A 164 22.81 -43.60 5.67
C SER A 164 21.58 -43.41 4.78
N GLY A 165 21.78 -43.76 3.50
CA GLY A 165 20.76 -43.86 2.49
C GLY A 165 19.96 -45.15 2.62
N ASP A 166 18.73 -45.12 2.12
CA ASP A 166 18.01 -46.33 1.75
C ASP A 166 16.88 -46.07 0.74
N THR A 167 16.75 -47.09 -0.10
CA THR A 167 15.67 -47.53 -1.00
C THR A 167 14.38 -46.68 -1.14
N ILE A 168 14.00 -46.48 -2.42
CA ILE A 168 12.76 -45.82 -2.85
C ILE A 168 11.56 -46.73 -2.51
N SER A 169 10.89 -46.45 -1.39
CA SER A 169 9.59 -47.04 -1.05
C SER A 169 8.45 -46.40 -1.88
N PRO A 170 7.40 -47.17 -2.26
CA PRO A 170 6.21 -46.62 -2.91
C PRO A 170 5.49 -45.64 -1.99
N MET A 171 5.09 -44.49 -2.54
CA MET A 171 4.41 -43.39 -1.85
C MET A 171 3.20 -43.89 -1.03
N ARG A 172 3.37 -43.97 0.29
CA ARG A 172 2.27 -44.09 1.23
C ARG A 172 1.52 -42.76 1.23
N ARG A 173 0.26 -42.77 0.79
CA ARG A 173 -0.68 -41.65 0.93
C ARG A 173 -0.74 -41.34 2.44
N GLN A 174 -0.19 -40.20 2.84
CA GLN A 174 -0.20 -39.77 4.23
C GLN A 174 -1.64 -39.37 4.58
N VAL A 175 -2.37 -40.33 5.15
CA VAL A 175 -3.67 -40.10 5.77
C VAL A 175 -3.36 -39.41 7.09
N TYR A 176 -3.76 -38.14 7.22
CA TYR A 176 -3.65 -37.42 8.48
C TYR A 176 -4.49 -38.14 9.54
N SER A 177 -3.92 -38.35 10.72
CA SER A 177 -4.65 -38.91 11.86
C SER A 177 -5.64 -37.87 12.37
N ALA A 178 -6.78 -38.28 12.92
CA ALA A 178 -7.74 -37.35 13.54
C ALA A 178 -7.12 -36.58 14.74
N ASP A 179 -5.99 -37.08 15.25
CA ASP A 179 -5.21 -36.50 16.34
C ASP A 179 -4.07 -35.58 15.87
N ASP A 180 -3.87 -35.41 14.55
CA ASP A 180 -2.89 -34.44 14.06
C ASP A 180 -3.35 -33.03 14.43
N PRO A 181 -2.49 -32.17 15.00
CA PRO A 181 -2.85 -30.79 15.27
C PRO A 181 -3.32 -30.14 13.96
N LYS A 182 -4.51 -29.49 14.01
CA LYS A 182 -5.04 -28.75 12.87
C LYS A 182 -3.95 -27.85 12.32
N VAL A 183 -3.53 -28.11 11.09
CA VAL A 183 -2.57 -27.25 10.40
C VAL A 183 -3.26 -25.89 10.25
N GLU A 184 -2.82 -24.91 11.04
CA GLU A 184 -3.29 -23.53 10.93
C GLU A 184 -2.75 -22.94 9.63
N PHE A 185 -3.60 -22.85 8.61
CA PHE A 185 -3.24 -22.24 7.33
C PHE A 185 -3.35 -20.72 7.43
N ASN A 186 -2.36 -20.04 8.01
CA ASN A 186 -2.31 -18.58 7.97
C ASN A 186 -1.66 -18.07 6.67
N ASN A 187 -2.28 -18.35 5.53
CA ASN A 187 -1.76 -18.00 4.20
C ASN A 187 -1.55 -16.49 4.02
N CYS A 188 -2.34 -15.64 4.67
CA CYS A 188 -2.17 -14.19 4.62
C CYS A 188 -0.88 -13.73 5.31
N SER A 189 -0.46 -14.40 6.39
CA SER A 189 0.74 -14.03 7.15
C SER A 189 2.05 -14.17 6.36
N ILE A 190 2.03 -14.90 5.24
CA ILE A 190 3.16 -14.98 4.29
C ILE A 190 3.49 -13.59 3.71
N CYS A 191 2.46 -12.78 3.46
CA CYS A 191 2.60 -11.47 2.84
C CYS A 191 2.33 -10.32 3.83
N HIS A 192 1.45 -10.54 4.81
CA HIS A 192 1.02 -9.55 5.78
C HIS A 192 1.77 -9.73 7.10
N GLN A 193 2.62 -8.77 7.41
CA GLN A 193 3.39 -8.75 8.65
C GLN A 193 2.73 -7.85 9.68
N THR A 194 3.04 -8.11 10.94
CA THR A 194 2.73 -7.17 12.01
C THR A 194 3.84 -6.11 12.02
N PRO A 195 3.55 -4.83 11.71
CA PRO A 195 4.60 -3.83 11.63
C PRO A 195 5.05 -3.41 13.03
N ASP A 196 6.37 -3.28 13.21
CA ASP A 196 6.96 -2.71 14.43
C ASP A 196 6.69 -1.20 14.56
N VAL A 197 6.44 -0.55 13.43
CA VAL A 197 6.10 0.88 13.35
C VAL A 197 4.66 1.04 12.86
N ILE A 198 3.86 1.65 13.71
CA ILE A 198 2.45 1.97 13.47
C ILE A 198 2.40 3.13 12.45
N PRO A 199 1.75 2.97 11.28
CA PRO A 199 1.58 4.09 10.35
C PRO A 199 0.73 5.21 10.98
N LYS A 200 0.69 6.38 10.36
CA LYS A 200 -0.25 7.41 10.82
C LYS A 200 -1.67 6.92 10.62
N PHE A 201 -2.50 7.06 11.66
CA PHE A 201 -3.92 6.71 11.60
C PHE A 201 -4.77 7.96 11.70
N ALA A 202 -5.85 7.97 10.93
CA ALA A 202 -6.94 8.89 11.16
C ALA A 202 -8.23 8.08 11.23
N THR A 203 -9.13 8.61 12.03
CA THR A 203 -10.50 8.18 12.00
C THR A 203 -11.09 8.45 10.61
N ARG A 204 -11.79 7.47 10.05
CA ARG A 204 -12.48 7.65 8.77
C ARG A 204 -13.63 8.65 8.92
N ALA A 205 -13.62 9.69 8.10
CA ALA A 205 -14.72 10.65 8.08
C ALA A 205 -16.02 9.98 7.59
N LEU A 206 -17.14 10.32 8.21
CA LEU A 206 -18.48 9.96 7.76
C LEU A 206 -19.16 11.23 7.21
N PRO A 207 -19.04 11.54 5.91
CA PRO A 207 -19.46 12.84 5.36
C PRO A 207 -20.93 13.17 5.58
N SER A 208 -21.78 12.14 5.70
CA SER A 208 -23.22 12.25 5.90
C SER A 208 -23.66 12.23 7.36
N MET A 209 -22.74 12.18 8.33
CA MET A 209 -23.06 12.10 9.75
C MET A 209 -22.34 13.17 10.55
N GLN A 210 -23.04 13.77 11.51
CA GLN A 210 -22.45 14.69 12.47
C GLN A 210 -22.17 13.96 13.80
N PRO A 211 -21.04 14.27 14.47
CA PRO A 211 -20.79 13.80 15.82
C PRO A 211 -21.86 14.23 16.83
N LEU A 212 -22.14 13.40 17.83
CA LEU A 212 -22.93 13.81 19.00
C LEU A 212 -22.14 14.82 19.85
N THR A 213 -22.80 15.89 20.30
CA THR A 213 -22.19 17.10 20.89
C THR A 213 -21.54 16.91 22.27
N SER A 214 -21.90 15.86 23.02
CA SER A 214 -21.41 15.56 24.37
C SER A 214 -20.31 14.49 24.39
N ALA A 215 -19.52 14.41 23.32
CA ALA A 215 -18.61 13.29 23.13
C ALA A 215 -17.24 13.45 23.80
N ALA A 216 -16.76 12.39 24.47
CA ALA A 216 -15.41 12.35 25.05
C ALA A 216 -14.31 12.49 23.99
N ALA A 217 -13.15 13.04 24.39
CA ALA A 217 -11.97 13.17 23.55
C ALA A 217 -11.34 11.79 23.22
N ASN A 218 -10.65 11.70 22.09
CA ASN A 218 -9.93 10.48 21.70
C ASN A 218 -8.74 10.20 22.62
N THR A 219 -8.66 8.98 23.14
CA THR A 219 -7.58 8.53 24.03
C THR A 219 -6.87 7.27 23.55
N VAL A 220 -7.20 6.74 22.37
CA VAL A 220 -6.58 5.49 21.89
C VAL A 220 -5.29 5.79 21.13
N THR A 221 -4.19 5.32 21.70
CA THR A 221 -2.90 5.19 21.01
C THR A 221 -2.68 3.70 20.75
N PRO A 222 -2.81 3.21 19.50
CA PRO A 222 -2.48 1.83 19.18
C PRO A 222 -1.03 1.52 19.58
N VAL A 223 -0.77 0.29 20.01
CA VAL A 223 0.59 -0.18 20.33
C VAL A 223 1.21 -0.96 19.16
N ALA A 224 2.53 -1.13 19.15
CA ALA A 224 3.17 -1.99 18.15
C ALA A 224 2.53 -3.39 18.23
N GLY A 225 2.34 -4.06 17.10
CA GLY A 225 1.64 -5.33 17.11
C GLY A 225 0.18 -5.29 16.65
N PHE A 226 -0.48 -4.14 16.80
CA PHE A 226 -1.94 -4.05 16.82
C PHE A 226 -2.63 -4.34 15.49
N PHE A 227 -1.97 -4.01 14.37
CA PHE A 227 -2.49 -4.19 13.03
C PHE A 227 -1.61 -5.11 12.20
N LYS A 228 -2.16 -5.72 11.16
CA LYS A 228 -1.39 -6.29 10.05
C LYS A 228 -1.18 -5.22 8.98
N ASN A 229 0.01 -5.16 8.40
CA ASN A 229 0.33 -4.29 7.27
C ASN A 229 -0.15 -4.92 5.96
N SER A 230 -0.20 -4.15 4.88
CA SER A 230 -0.26 -4.69 3.52
C SER A 230 1.14 -4.70 2.92
N PRO A 231 1.44 -5.64 2.01
CA PRO A 231 2.65 -5.54 1.20
C PRO A 231 2.68 -4.20 0.46
N ASN A 232 3.80 -3.49 0.54
CA ASN A 232 3.97 -2.16 -0.06
C ASN A 232 5.25 -2.04 -0.90
N SER A 233 5.91 -3.16 -1.19
CA SER A 233 7.12 -3.20 -2.00
C SER A 233 7.20 -4.48 -2.82
N HIS A 234 7.92 -4.41 -3.95
CA HIS A 234 8.19 -5.56 -4.81
C HIS A 234 8.90 -6.72 -4.10
N ALA A 235 9.61 -6.46 -2.99
CA ALA A 235 10.30 -7.49 -2.21
C ALA A 235 9.36 -8.64 -1.78
N SER A 236 8.13 -8.30 -1.36
CA SER A 236 7.11 -9.28 -0.99
C SER A 236 6.73 -10.20 -2.16
N CYS A 237 6.52 -9.63 -3.35
CA CYS A 237 6.11 -10.35 -4.55
C CYS A 237 7.25 -11.18 -5.14
N PHE A 238 8.47 -10.64 -5.14
CA PHE A 238 9.65 -11.24 -5.78
C PHE A 238 10.19 -12.46 -5.04
N SER A 239 9.76 -12.70 -3.80
CA SER A 239 9.98 -13.98 -3.12
C SER A 239 9.51 -15.19 -3.95
N CYS A 240 8.44 -15.02 -4.73
CA CYS A 240 7.87 -16.06 -5.59
C CYS A 240 8.01 -15.73 -7.09
N HIS A 241 7.72 -14.49 -7.47
CA HIS A 241 7.52 -14.07 -8.86
C HIS A 241 8.78 -13.58 -9.59
N PHE A 242 9.96 -13.64 -8.96
CA PHE A 242 11.18 -13.14 -9.60
C PHE A 242 11.65 -14.02 -10.78
N GLN A 243 11.88 -15.32 -10.54
CA GLN A 243 12.47 -16.22 -11.54
C GLN A 243 11.60 -17.43 -11.89
N ASN A 244 10.79 -17.91 -10.94
CA ASN A 244 10.26 -19.28 -10.98
C ASN A 244 8.75 -19.35 -11.15
N ALA A 245 8.04 -18.23 -10.97
CA ALA A 245 6.58 -18.18 -11.11
C ALA A 245 6.18 -16.95 -11.93
N LYS A 246 5.37 -17.15 -12.97
CA LYS A 246 4.77 -16.03 -13.71
C LYS A 246 3.75 -15.29 -12.82
N PRO A 247 3.58 -13.96 -12.99
CA PRO A 247 4.38 -13.08 -13.87
C PRO A 247 5.83 -12.95 -13.39
N LEU A 248 6.78 -12.93 -14.32
CA LEU A 248 8.21 -12.76 -14.01
C LEU A 248 8.52 -11.28 -13.72
N SER A 249 9.68 -10.96 -13.13
CA SER A 249 10.06 -9.56 -12.86
C SER A 249 10.16 -8.67 -14.11
N THR A 250 10.28 -9.27 -15.29
CA THR A 250 10.29 -8.56 -16.58
C THR A 250 8.90 -8.36 -17.18
N ASP A 251 7.86 -9.00 -16.63
CA ASP A 251 6.47 -8.89 -17.07
C ASP A 251 5.72 -7.89 -16.19
N CYS A 252 6.02 -6.61 -16.37
CA CYS A 252 5.42 -5.55 -15.58
C CYS A 252 3.89 -5.52 -15.75
N ALA A 253 3.36 -5.85 -16.93
CA ALA A 253 1.92 -5.83 -17.22
C ALA A 253 1.15 -6.99 -16.55
N GLY A 254 1.86 -8.06 -16.19
CA GLY A 254 1.36 -9.15 -15.38
C GLY A 254 0.99 -8.71 -13.96
N CYS A 255 1.77 -7.80 -13.37
CA CYS A 255 1.50 -7.25 -12.03
C CYS A 255 0.85 -5.87 -12.04
N HIS A 256 1.07 -5.06 -13.07
CA HIS A 256 0.66 -3.65 -13.10
C HIS A 256 -0.27 -3.38 -14.27
N SER A 257 -1.25 -2.51 -14.08
CA SER A 257 -2.05 -1.92 -15.17
C SER A 257 -1.98 -0.40 -15.14
N PRO A 258 -1.84 0.28 -16.28
CA PRO A 258 -1.91 1.74 -16.33
C PRO A 258 -3.23 2.21 -15.73
N ALA A 259 -3.14 3.15 -14.80
CA ALA A 259 -4.26 3.69 -14.06
C ALA A 259 -4.23 5.22 -14.07
N ALA A 260 -5.34 5.83 -13.66
CA ALA A 260 -5.32 7.26 -13.36
C ALA A 260 -4.38 7.52 -12.17
N PRO A 261 -3.59 8.62 -12.20
CA PRO A 261 -2.78 9.00 -11.05
C PRO A 261 -3.62 9.03 -9.78
N TYR A 262 -3.18 8.31 -8.76
CA TYR A 262 -3.88 8.24 -7.48
C TYR A 262 -2.97 8.63 -6.34
N LYS A 263 -3.36 9.64 -5.57
CA LYS A 263 -2.62 10.04 -4.38
C LYS A 263 -2.85 9.04 -3.24
N GLU A 264 -1.86 8.21 -2.99
CA GLU A 264 -1.83 7.33 -1.83
C GLU A 264 -1.85 8.16 -0.54
N SER A 265 -2.80 7.86 0.33
CA SER A 265 -2.83 8.45 1.66
C SER A 265 -1.68 7.87 2.50
N SER A 266 -0.87 8.74 3.09
CA SER A 266 0.10 8.35 4.13
C SER A 266 -0.57 8.05 5.48
N THR A 267 -1.87 8.29 5.56
CA THR A 267 -2.71 8.05 6.74
C THR A 267 -3.70 6.94 6.44
N VAL A 268 -3.67 5.86 7.22
CA VAL A 268 -4.63 4.75 7.11
C VAL A 268 -5.93 5.14 7.81
N GLN A 269 -7.07 4.95 7.15
CA GLN A 269 -8.37 5.32 7.67
C GLN A 269 -9.16 4.10 8.13
N ARG A 270 -9.48 4.02 9.43
CA ARG A 270 -10.18 2.86 10.01
C ARG A 270 -11.38 3.27 10.84
N TYR A 271 -12.39 2.40 10.84
CA TYR A 271 -13.54 2.50 11.75
C TYR A 271 -13.25 1.86 13.11
N SER A 272 -12.63 0.67 13.13
CA SER A 272 -12.42 -0.13 14.35
C SER A 272 -10.98 -0.04 14.86
N LEU A 273 -10.56 1.15 15.29
CA LEU A 273 -9.20 1.43 15.78
C LEU A 273 -8.85 0.72 17.10
N LYS A 274 -9.80 0.04 17.75
CA LYS A 274 -9.57 -0.77 18.96
C LYS A 274 -9.41 -2.28 18.70
N PHE A 275 -9.52 -2.72 17.45
CA PHE A 275 -9.36 -4.15 17.14
C PHE A 275 -7.88 -4.58 17.09
N ASN A 276 -7.50 -5.49 17.99
CA ASN A 276 -6.13 -6.02 18.09
C ASN A 276 -6.04 -7.42 17.45
N HIS A 277 -5.18 -7.58 16.43
CA HIS A 277 -4.95 -8.87 15.77
C HIS A 277 -4.14 -9.87 16.63
N LEU A 278 -3.47 -9.39 17.68
CA LEU A 278 -2.67 -10.23 18.59
C LEU A 278 -3.43 -10.66 19.84
N ASP A 279 -4.70 -10.26 19.97
CA ASP A 279 -5.52 -10.77 21.07
C ASP A 279 -5.64 -12.30 20.96
N LYS A 280 -5.54 -13.00 22.10
CA LYS A 280 -5.61 -14.47 22.15
C LYS A 280 -6.86 -15.05 21.48
N ASP A 281 -7.97 -14.30 21.47
CA ASP A 281 -9.23 -14.75 20.90
C ASP A 281 -9.33 -14.44 19.38
N HIS A 282 -8.40 -13.63 18.86
CA HIS A 282 -8.33 -13.24 17.44
C HIS A 282 -7.14 -13.85 16.68
N VAL A 283 -6.00 -14.06 17.34
CA VAL A 283 -4.73 -14.43 16.69
C VAL A 283 -4.79 -15.76 15.95
N ASN A 284 -5.62 -16.70 16.44
CA ASN A 284 -5.81 -18.03 15.85
C ASN A 284 -7.00 -18.09 14.87
N LYS A 285 -7.55 -16.95 14.45
CA LYS A 285 -8.62 -16.89 13.45
C LYS A 285 -8.03 -16.74 12.05
N ASP A 286 -8.58 -17.46 11.08
CA ASP A 286 -8.24 -17.24 9.67
C ASP A 286 -8.68 -15.82 9.25
N CYS A 287 -7.86 -15.13 8.46
CA CYS A 287 -8.13 -13.75 8.04
C CYS A 287 -9.48 -13.61 7.33
N THR A 288 -9.87 -14.63 6.55
CA THR A 288 -11.15 -14.65 5.80
C THR A 288 -12.37 -14.81 6.71
N THR A 289 -12.19 -15.22 7.96
CA THR A 289 -13.24 -15.24 8.99
C THR A 289 -13.84 -13.84 9.19
N CYS A 290 -12.99 -12.81 9.17
CA CYS A 290 -13.39 -11.42 9.38
C CYS A 290 -13.36 -10.61 8.07
N HIS A 291 -12.32 -10.78 7.27
CA HIS A 291 -12.15 -10.08 6.00
C HIS A 291 -12.82 -10.82 4.84
N VAL A 292 -14.14 -10.99 4.91
CA VAL A 292 -14.93 -11.77 3.93
C VAL A 292 -14.88 -11.25 2.49
N ARG A 293 -14.37 -10.02 2.27
CA ARG A 293 -14.19 -9.43 0.94
C ARG A 293 -12.75 -9.46 0.44
N ILE A 294 -11.81 -10.03 1.20
CA ILE A 294 -10.39 -10.07 0.84
C ILE A 294 -10.19 -10.74 -0.54
N THR A 295 -10.91 -11.84 -0.79
CA THR A 295 -10.84 -12.63 -2.02
C THR A 295 -11.44 -11.94 -3.24
N GLN A 296 -12.28 -10.92 -3.04
CA GLN A 296 -12.95 -10.17 -4.10
C GLN A 296 -12.10 -9.01 -4.62
N ASN A 297 -11.05 -8.63 -3.89
CA ASN A 297 -10.22 -7.49 -4.24
C ASN A 297 -8.90 -7.97 -4.84
N ALA A 298 -8.69 -7.61 -6.10
CA ALA A 298 -7.45 -7.89 -6.81
C ALA A 298 -6.49 -6.70 -6.84
N ASP A 299 -6.79 -5.60 -6.16
CA ASP A 299 -5.91 -4.42 -6.14
C ASP A 299 -5.47 -4.10 -4.70
N ILE A 300 -4.16 -4.20 -4.46
CA ILE A 300 -3.56 -3.95 -3.14
C ILE A 300 -3.74 -2.49 -2.68
N LYS A 301 -4.01 -1.57 -3.60
CA LYS A 301 -4.25 -0.15 -3.31
C LYS A 301 -5.58 0.06 -2.57
N PHE A 302 -6.65 -0.56 -3.05
CA PHE A 302 -7.98 -0.45 -2.46
C PHE A 302 -8.16 -1.36 -1.23
N MET A 303 -7.21 -2.27 -1.01
CA MET A 303 -7.18 -3.21 0.09
C MET A 303 -6.59 -2.68 1.40
N LYS A 304 -5.99 -1.48 1.40
CA LYS A 304 -5.46 -0.86 2.63
C LYS A 304 -6.50 -0.69 3.73
N ASP A 305 -7.75 -0.62 3.30
CA ASP A 305 -8.93 -0.48 4.14
C ASP A 305 -9.83 -1.72 3.98
N ALA A 306 -9.25 -2.92 4.08
CA ALA A 306 -9.99 -4.18 4.08
C ALA A 306 -10.97 -4.21 5.27
N ASP A 307 -12.11 -3.54 5.11
CA ASP A 307 -13.08 -3.35 6.16
C ASP A 307 -13.69 -4.70 6.54
N VAL A 308 -13.82 -4.89 7.85
CA VAL A 308 -14.50 -6.04 8.44
C VAL A 308 -15.97 -5.65 8.62
N PRO A 309 -16.91 -6.29 7.92
CA PRO A 309 -18.33 -6.05 8.16
C PRO A 309 -18.67 -6.40 9.61
N ILE A 310 -19.42 -5.56 10.32
CA ILE A 310 -19.79 -5.82 11.71
C ILE A 310 -20.46 -7.19 11.91
N LEU A 311 -21.17 -7.68 10.88
CA LEU A 311 -21.84 -8.98 10.88
C LEU A 311 -20.89 -10.15 11.16
N THR A 312 -19.60 -10.04 10.80
CA THR A 312 -18.62 -11.10 11.08
C THR A 312 -18.28 -11.16 12.57
N CYS A 313 -18.36 -10.03 13.28
CA CYS A 313 -18.15 -9.94 14.72
C CYS A 313 -19.41 -10.33 15.51
N SER A 314 -20.60 -9.98 15.01
CA SER A 314 -21.88 -10.19 15.69
C SER A 314 -22.44 -11.61 15.57
N THR A 315 -21.66 -12.55 15.03
CA THR A 315 -22.04 -13.96 15.06
C THR A 315 -22.13 -14.45 16.51
N SER A 316 -23.06 -15.37 16.79
CA SER A 316 -23.24 -15.94 18.13
C SER A 316 -21.99 -16.65 18.66
N SER A 317 -21.07 -17.04 17.77
CA SER A 317 -19.79 -17.66 18.10
C SER A 317 -18.68 -16.70 18.55
N CYS A 318 -18.87 -15.37 18.45
CA CYS A 318 -17.86 -14.37 18.78
C CYS A 318 -18.39 -13.33 19.77
N HIS A 319 -19.06 -12.26 19.29
CA HIS A 319 -19.50 -11.12 20.11
C HIS A 319 -20.99 -10.84 20.00
N GLY A 320 -21.81 -11.84 19.61
CA GLY A 320 -23.26 -11.65 19.42
C GLY A 320 -23.96 -11.04 20.63
N SER A 321 -23.75 -11.58 21.83
CA SER A 321 -24.35 -11.06 23.07
C SER A 321 -23.82 -9.68 23.46
N ASP A 322 -22.52 -9.44 23.27
CA ASP A 322 -21.86 -8.18 23.65
C ASP A 322 -22.38 -7.02 22.78
N ILE A 323 -22.48 -7.24 21.47
CA ILE A 323 -22.97 -6.23 20.53
C ILE A 323 -24.45 -5.93 20.77
N THR A 324 -25.28 -6.95 20.97
CA THR A 324 -26.70 -6.73 21.32
C THR A 324 -26.84 -5.96 22.64
N GLY A 325 -25.99 -6.25 23.63
CA GLY A 325 -25.95 -5.52 24.90
C GLY A 325 -25.59 -4.04 24.73
N GLU A 326 -24.59 -3.71 23.93
CA GLU A 326 -24.20 -2.32 23.64
C GLU A 326 -25.28 -1.56 22.87
N ILE A 327 -25.96 -2.22 21.92
CA ILE A 327 -27.11 -1.64 21.19
C ILE A 327 -28.27 -1.37 22.17
N ALA A 328 -28.55 -2.30 23.08
CA ALA A 328 -29.59 -2.12 24.10
C ALA A 328 -29.29 -0.93 25.04
N LYS A 329 -28.05 -0.81 25.52
CA LYS A 329 -27.61 0.35 26.34
C LYS A 329 -27.81 1.67 25.60
N ARG A 330 -27.51 1.69 24.30
CA ARG A 330 -27.74 2.87 23.47
C ARG A 330 -29.22 3.22 23.35
N ASN A 331 -30.06 2.23 23.07
CA ASN A 331 -31.50 2.43 22.95
C ASN A 331 -32.11 2.94 24.27
N ALA A 332 -31.66 2.40 25.42
CA ALA A 332 -32.05 2.88 26.74
C ALA A 332 -31.62 4.33 26.99
N SER A 333 -30.37 4.69 26.69
CA SER A 333 -29.86 6.07 26.80
C SER A 333 -30.71 7.08 26.00
N ILE A 334 -31.15 6.69 24.79
CA ILE A 334 -32.04 7.51 23.96
C ILE A 334 -33.44 7.62 24.60
N ALA A 335 -34.02 6.50 25.04
CA ALA A 335 -35.35 6.48 25.65
C ALA A 335 -35.42 7.30 26.95
N GLU A 336 -34.36 7.24 27.76
CA GLU A 336 -34.25 7.92 29.05
C GLU A 336 -33.73 9.37 28.93
N LYS A 337 -33.46 9.86 27.71
CA LYS A 337 -32.90 11.19 27.43
C LYS A 337 -31.61 11.48 28.23
N GLN A 338 -30.80 10.45 28.47
CA GLN A 338 -29.51 10.57 29.13
C GLN A 338 -28.43 11.12 28.18
N ALA A 339 -27.22 11.33 28.70
CA ALA A 339 -26.06 11.63 27.88
C ALA A 339 -25.91 10.59 26.75
N ALA A 340 -25.55 11.07 25.56
CA ALA A 340 -25.45 10.24 24.37
C ALA A 340 -24.47 9.07 24.58
N PHE A 341 -25.01 7.84 24.58
CA PHE A 341 -24.20 6.63 24.61
C PHE A 341 -23.25 6.57 23.41
N GLN A 342 -21.99 6.22 23.67
CA GLN A 342 -20.96 6.04 22.65
C GLN A 342 -20.59 4.56 22.54
N CYS A 343 -20.64 4.01 21.33
CA CYS A 343 -20.17 2.65 21.10
C CYS A 343 -18.64 2.63 21.19
N VAL A 344 -18.07 2.26 22.34
CA VAL A 344 -16.62 2.29 22.56
C VAL A 344 -15.98 0.90 22.56
N PHE A 345 -16.77 -0.16 22.40
CA PHE A 345 -16.27 -1.53 22.37
C PHE A 345 -15.29 -1.73 21.20
N CYS A 346 -15.71 -1.43 19.98
CA CYS A 346 -14.87 -1.55 18.77
C CYS A 346 -14.25 -0.22 18.32
N HIS A 347 -14.89 0.89 18.65
CA HIS A 347 -14.57 2.21 18.08
C HIS A 347 -13.86 3.12 19.08
N THR A 348 -13.08 4.05 18.54
CA THR A 348 -12.64 5.23 19.30
C THR A 348 -13.84 6.12 19.63
N PRO A 349 -13.77 6.98 20.66
CA PRO A 349 -14.82 7.97 20.94
C PRO A 349 -15.20 8.82 19.71
N GLU A 350 -14.24 9.12 18.83
CA GLU A 350 -14.50 9.89 17.60
C GLU A 350 -15.45 9.19 16.61
N ILE A 351 -15.41 7.86 16.49
CA ILE A 351 -16.38 7.07 15.69
C ILE A 351 -17.59 6.67 16.53
N GLY A 352 -17.39 6.25 17.78
CA GLY A 352 -18.43 5.72 18.65
C GLY A 352 -19.57 6.71 18.94
N ARG A 353 -19.32 8.00 18.74
CA ARG A 353 -20.28 9.11 18.88
C ARG A 353 -21.19 9.35 17.67
N PHE A 354 -21.12 8.56 16.60
CA PHE A 354 -22.05 8.73 15.47
C PHE A 354 -23.36 7.93 15.67
N PRO A 355 -24.46 8.29 14.97
CA PRO A 355 -25.68 7.46 14.86
C PRO A 355 -25.39 5.98 14.52
N ILE A 356 -26.17 5.02 15.04
CA ILE A 356 -26.04 3.60 14.66
C ILE A 356 -26.35 3.51 13.16
N PRO A 357 -25.39 3.10 12.31
CA PRO A 357 -25.66 2.94 10.88
C PRO A 357 -26.58 1.72 10.67
N PRO A 358 -27.32 1.66 9.55
CA PRO A 358 -28.19 0.52 9.25
C PRO A 358 -27.49 -0.84 9.29
N SER A 359 -26.19 -0.90 8.99
CA SER A 359 -25.40 -2.13 9.00
C SER A 359 -25.23 -2.77 10.38
N HIS A 360 -25.53 -2.05 11.46
CA HIS A 360 -25.41 -2.51 12.85
C HIS A 360 -26.79 -2.78 13.49
N ARG A 361 -27.89 -2.67 12.74
CA ARG A 361 -29.25 -2.83 13.23
C ARG A 361 -29.82 -4.20 12.91
#